data_AF-A0AAW1F207-F1
#
_entry.id   AF-A0AAW1F207-F1
#
_cell.length_a   1.000
_cell.length_b   1.000
_cell.length_c   1.000
_cell.angle_alpha   90.00
_cell.angle_beta   90.00
_cell.angle_gamma   90.00
#
_symmetry.space_group_name_H-M   'P 1'
#
loop_
_entity.id
_entity.type
_entity.pdbx_description
1 polymer ?
#
loop_
_entity_poly.entity_id
_entity_poly.type
_entity_poly.pdbx_seq_one_letter_code
_entity_poly.pdbx_strand_id
1 'polypeptide(L)'
;MSASLPQETELIEKHEDILGRRAELLEQMESLREQLKIQRRQQVKESEAALHRNSSLQQDLQKIEERLRGGRRPRPQLLALETRYWASVEESLPAWEHFLLGRGPHPAHGPAQPPRRARGQGLPPRPKPRTAPPEHRC
;
A
#
# COMPACT_ATOMS: atom_id res chain seq x y z
N MET A 1 33.88 4.18 75.11
CA MET A 1 34.31 3.00 74.34
C MET A 1 34.87 3.51 73.03
N SER A 2 36.19 3.42 72.86
CA SER A 2 36.85 3.80 71.61
C SER A 2 36.70 2.64 70.64
N ALA A 3 36.18 2.89 69.43
CA ALA A 3 36.26 1.90 68.37
C ALA A 3 37.75 1.56 68.15
N SER A 4 38.07 0.28 67.91
CA SER A 4 39.44 -0.09 67.58
C SER A 4 39.70 0.24 66.11
N LEU A 5 40.88 0.79 65.80
CA LEU A 5 41.33 1.13 64.43
C LEU A 5 40.91 0.14 63.32
N PRO A 6 41.01 -1.20 63.48
CA PRO A 6 40.59 -2.13 62.43
C PRO A 6 39.08 -2.12 62.12
N GLN A 7 38.23 -1.71 63.07
CA GLN A 7 36.80 -1.58 62.85
C GLN A 7 36.46 -0.31 62.05
N GLU A 8 37.22 0.77 62.26
CA GLU A 8 37.07 2.02 61.50
C GLU A 8 37.51 1.85 60.04
N THR A 9 38.59 1.11 59.80
CA THR A 9 39.04 0.80 58.43
C THR A 9 38.01 -0.02 57.66
N GLU A 10 37.41 -1.03 58.29
CA GLU A 10 36.38 -1.86 57.65
C GLU A 10 35.11 -1.03 57.34
N LEU A 11 34.75 -0.08 58.20
CA LEU A 11 33.66 0.86 57.98
C LEU A 11 33.92 1.79 56.78
N ILE A 12 35.15 2.28 56.64
CA ILE A 12 35.56 3.13 55.51
C ILE A 12 35.49 2.33 54.21
N GLU A 13 36.02 1.11 54.17
CA GLU A 13 35.95 0.24 52.99
C GLU A 13 34.51 -0.01 52.54
N LYS A 14 33.61 -0.35 53.48
CA LYS A 14 32.18 -0.52 53.17
C LYS A 14 31.54 0.77 52.67
N HIS A 15 31.96 1.93 53.19
CA HIS A 15 31.45 3.22 52.73
C HIS A 15 31.85 3.50 51.29
N GLU A 16 33.12 3.29 50.95
CA GLU A 16 33.63 3.44 49.58
C GLU A 16 32.91 2.49 48.62
N ASP A 17 32.68 1.23 49.02
CA ASP A 17 31.90 0.28 48.22
C ASP A 17 30.46 0.76 47.95
N ILE A 18 29.81 1.34 48.97
CA ILE A 18 28.45 1.89 48.84
C ILE A 18 28.47 3.09 47.88
N LEU A 19 29.46 3.98 48.00
CA LEU A 19 29.62 5.13 47.11
C LEU A 19 29.87 4.69 45.67
N GLY A 20 30.73 3.69 45.45
CA GLY A 20 31.02 3.12 44.13
C GLY A 20 29.76 2.57 43.46
N ARG A 21 29.02 1.71 44.16
CA ARG A 21 27.75 1.15 43.66
C ARG A 21 26.72 2.23 43.35
N ARG A 22 26.64 3.29 44.17
CA ARG A 22 25.73 4.41 43.94
C ARG A 22 26.13 5.21 42.71
N ALA A 23 27.42 5.44 42.48
CA ALA A 23 27.92 6.13 41.30
C ALA A 23 27.57 5.36 40.02
N GLU A 24 27.83 4.05 40.00
CA GLU A 24 27.47 3.18 38.88
C GLU A 24 25.97 3.21 38.56
N LEU A 25 25.12 3.11 39.59
CA LEU A 25 23.67 3.16 39.39
C LEU A 25 23.21 4.50 38.83
N LEU A 26 23.79 5.61 39.30
CA LEU A 26 23.47 6.95 38.80
C LEU A 26 23.88 7.11 37.33
N GLU A 27 25.05 6.61 36.95
CA GLU A 27 25.51 6.62 35.56
C GLU A 27 24.56 5.82 34.65
N GLN A 28 24.14 4.62 35.09
CA GLN A 28 23.17 3.80 34.36
C GLN A 28 21.82 4.51 34.19
N MET A 29 21.31 5.14 35.26
CA MET A 29 20.05 5.88 35.20
C MET A 29 20.14 7.09 34.25
N GLU A 30 21.28 7.78 34.23
CA GLU A 30 21.50 8.91 33.33
C GLU A 30 21.57 8.47 31.86
N SER A 31 22.27 7.37 31.58
CA SER A 31 22.32 6.75 30.24
C SER A 31 20.93 6.39 29.73
N LEU A 32 20.12 5.69 30.54
CA LEU A 32 18.74 5.33 30.20
C LEU A 32 17.87 6.56 29.95
N ARG A 33 18.03 7.60 30.78
CA ARG A 33 17.30 8.86 30.62
C ARG A 33 17.61 9.53 29.28
N GLU A 34 18.88 9.59 28.89
CA GLU A 34 19.27 10.21 27.62
C GLU A 34 18.81 9.37 26.41
N GLN A 35 18.87 8.04 26.51
CA GLN A 35 18.30 7.16 25.48
C GLN A 35 16.80 7.39 25.28
N LEU A 36 16.02 7.45 26.36
CA LEU A 36 14.58 7.74 26.30
C LEU A 36 14.27 9.12 25.72
N LYS A 37 15.16 10.10 25.95
CA LYS A 37 15.02 11.44 25.40
C LYS A 37 15.29 11.47 23.90
N ILE A 38 16.29 10.72 23.43
CA ILE A 38 16.56 10.54 21.99
C ILE A 38 15.39 9.84 21.31
N GLN A 39 14.89 8.73 21.88
CA GLN A 39 13.75 8.00 21.34
C GLN A 39 12.50 8.87 21.24
N ARG A 40 12.17 9.64 22.29
CA ARG A 40 11.03 10.58 22.24
C ARG A 40 11.19 11.63 21.15
N ARG A 41 12.37 12.22 21.00
CA ARG A 41 12.64 13.18 19.92
C ARG A 41 12.48 12.56 18.54
N GLN A 42 12.93 11.31 18.37
CA GLN A 42 12.78 10.59 17.12
C GLN A 42 11.30 10.29 16.83
N GLN A 43 10.56 9.80 17.81
CA GLN A 43 9.12 9.52 17.69
C GLN A 43 8.33 10.77 17.30
N VAL A 44 8.62 11.93 17.92
CA VAL A 44 7.97 13.20 17.59
C VAL A 44 8.22 13.55 16.12
N LYS A 45 9.48 13.50 15.66
CA LYS A 45 9.83 13.77 14.26
C LYS A 45 9.11 12.84 13.28
N GLU A 46 9.05 11.55 13.59
CA GLU A 46 8.34 10.56 12.77
C GLU A 46 6.84 10.83 12.74
N SER A 47 6.26 11.19 13.88
CA SER A 47 4.84 11.53 13.98
C SER A 47 4.50 12.79 13.18
N GLU A 48 5.32 13.84 13.26
CA GLU A 48 5.15 15.08 12.51
C GLU A 48 5.27 14.82 11.00
N ALA A 49 6.27 14.04 10.59
CA ALA A 49 6.44 13.65 9.19
C ALA A 49 5.25 12.84 8.67
N ALA A 50 4.70 11.93 9.49
CA ALA A 50 3.50 11.17 9.15
C ALA A 50 2.27 12.08 9.05
N LEU A 51 2.09 13.02 9.98
CA LEU A 51 1.01 14.01 9.95
C LEU A 51 1.06 14.86 8.69
N HIS A 52 2.24 15.35 8.31
CA HIS A 52 2.41 16.12 7.07
C HIS A 52 2.04 15.29 5.83
N ARG A 53 2.56 14.06 5.71
CA ARG A 53 2.23 13.16 4.60
C ARG A 53 0.73 12.87 4.52
N ASN A 54 0.12 12.55 5.67
CA ASN A 54 -1.30 12.24 5.74
C ASN A 54 -2.17 13.45 5.37
N SER A 55 -1.79 14.65 5.82
CA SER A 55 -2.50 15.89 5.45
C SER A 55 -2.44 16.14 3.94
N SER A 56 -1.27 15.98 3.30
CA SER A 56 -1.15 16.09 1.84
C SER A 56 -2.02 15.06 1.11
N LEU A 57 -1.97 13.79 1.54
CA LEU A 57 -2.80 12.73 0.95
C LEU A 57 -4.30 13.01 1.11
N GLN A 58 -4.72 13.52 2.26
CA GLN A 58 -6.12 13.89 2.51
C GLN A 58 -6.57 15.02 1.57
N GLN A 59 -5.74 16.05 1.37
CA GLN A 59 -6.05 17.13 0.44
C GLN A 59 -6.18 16.62 -1.00
N ASP A 60 -5.30 15.73 -1.43
CA ASP A 60 -5.36 15.18 -2.78
C ASP A 60 -6.57 14.26 -2.97
N LEU A 61 -6.92 13.45 -1.96
CA LEU A 61 -8.16 12.68 -1.97
C LEU A 61 -9.39 13.57 -2.03
N GLN A 62 -9.43 14.66 -1.28
CA GLN A 62 -10.54 15.63 -1.35
C GLN A 62 -10.67 16.23 -2.74
N LYS A 63 -9.58 16.67 -3.38
CA LYS A 63 -9.61 17.19 -4.75
C LYS A 63 -10.13 16.15 -5.75
N ILE A 64 -9.72 14.88 -5.59
CA ILE A 64 -10.21 13.79 -6.44
C ILE A 64 -11.70 13.57 -6.19
N GLU A 65 -12.14 13.54 -4.94
CA GLU A 65 -13.56 13.38 -4.59
C GLU A 65 -14.41 14.53 -5.16
N GLU A 66 -13.98 15.77 -5.02
CA GLU A 66 -14.68 16.94 -5.56
C GLU A 66 -14.82 16.87 -7.09
N ARG A 67 -13.75 16.46 -7.79
CA ARG A 67 -13.78 16.22 -9.24
C ARG A 67 -14.78 15.12 -9.61
N LEU A 68 -14.81 14.04 -8.85
CA LEU A 68 -15.75 12.93 -9.07
C LEU A 68 -17.20 13.34 -8.75
N ARG A 69 -17.41 14.11 -7.69
CA ARG A 69 -18.72 14.60 -7.26
C ARG A 69 -19.31 15.61 -8.25
N GLY A 70 -18.47 16.47 -8.84
CA GLY A 70 -18.83 17.39 -9.91
C GLY A 70 -18.96 16.74 -11.29
N GLY A 71 -18.46 15.51 -11.46
CA GLY A 71 -18.59 14.72 -12.68
C GLY A 71 -20.05 14.33 -12.97
N ARG A 72 -20.43 14.26 -14.25
CA ARG A 72 -21.74 13.74 -14.66
C ARG A 72 -21.84 12.28 -14.23
N ARG A 73 -22.67 11.98 -13.22
CA ARG A 73 -22.96 10.59 -12.84
C ARG A 73 -23.59 9.87 -14.04
N PRO A 74 -23.18 8.63 -14.35
CA PRO A 74 -23.83 7.87 -15.40
C PRO A 74 -25.30 7.68 -15.05
N ARG A 75 -26.18 7.68 -16.07
CA ARG A 75 -27.62 7.48 -15.84
C ARG A 75 -27.82 6.14 -15.10
N PRO A 76 -28.77 6.04 -14.15
CA PRO A 76 -28.96 4.81 -13.36
C PRO A 76 -29.13 3.54 -14.21
N GLN A 77 -29.74 3.66 -15.38
CA GLN A 77 -29.90 2.54 -16.34
C GLN A 77 -28.57 2.06 -16.92
N LEU A 78 -27.63 2.97 -17.18
CA LEU A 78 -26.30 2.64 -17.68
C LEU A 78 -25.48 1.95 -16.58
N LEU A 79 -25.56 2.43 -15.34
CA LEU A 79 -24.96 1.76 -14.17
C LEU A 79 -25.51 0.34 -14.00
N ALA A 80 -26.83 0.16 -14.04
CA ALA A 80 -27.45 -1.15 -13.92
C ALA A 80 -27.08 -2.11 -15.08
N LEU A 81 -26.81 -1.57 -16.28
CA LEU A 81 -26.29 -2.36 -17.39
C LEU A 81 -24.83 -2.75 -17.16
N GLU A 82 -23.99 -1.79 -16.76
CA GLU A 82 -22.57 -2.01 -16.48
C GLU A 82 -22.36 -3.03 -15.36
N THR A 83 -23.10 -2.93 -14.25
CA THR A 83 -23.06 -3.91 -13.16
C THR A 83 -23.42 -5.32 -13.64
N ARG A 84 -24.50 -5.45 -14.43
CA ARG A 84 -24.90 -6.75 -14.98
C ARG A 84 -23.89 -7.28 -16.00
N TYR A 85 -23.28 -6.40 -16.78
CA TYR A 85 -22.22 -6.77 -17.72
C TYR A 85 -21.01 -7.33 -16.99
N TRP A 86 -20.49 -6.62 -15.97
CA TRP A 86 -19.34 -7.10 -15.20
C TRP A 86 -19.65 -8.40 -14.46
N ALA A 87 -20.85 -8.55 -13.88
CA ALA A 87 -21.27 -9.81 -13.28
C ALA A 87 -21.29 -10.97 -14.31
N SER A 88 -21.77 -10.72 -15.53
CA SER A 88 -21.76 -11.71 -16.61
C SER A 88 -20.34 -12.04 -17.10
N VAL A 89 -19.44 -11.05 -17.11
CA VAL A 89 -18.02 -11.26 -17.40
C VAL A 89 -17.41 -12.16 -16.33
N GLU A 90 -17.62 -11.87 -15.05
CA GLU A 90 -17.12 -12.69 -13.94
C GLU A 90 -17.63 -14.12 -13.99
N GLU A 91 -18.92 -14.31 -14.31
CA GLU A 91 -19.52 -15.64 -14.51
C GLU A 91 -18.89 -16.39 -15.70
N SER A 92 -18.52 -15.67 -16.76
CA SER A 92 -17.94 -16.25 -17.97
C SER A 92 -16.43 -16.49 -17.84
N LEU A 93 -15.72 -15.73 -16.98
CA LEU A 93 -14.26 -15.77 -16.88
C LEU A 93 -13.67 -17.19 -16.72
N PRO A 94 -14.23 -18.10 -15.91
CA PRO A 94 -13.72 -19.47 -15.79
C PRO A 94 -13.71 -20.25 -17.12
N ALA A 95 -14.73 -20.07 -17.96
CA ALA A 95 -14.78 -20.71 -19.28
C ALA A 95 -13.71 -20.18 -20.23
N TRP A 96 -13.27 -18.93 -20.02
CA TRP A 96 -12.22 -18.28 -20.81
C TRP A 96 -10.82 -18.47 -20.25
N GLU A 97 -10.68 -18.83 -18.97
CA GLU A 97 -9.40 -18.90 -18.25
C GLU A 97 -8.34 -19.72 -18.98
N HIS A 98 -8.69 -20.94 -19.41
CA HIS A 98 -7.75 -21.83 -20.10
C HIS A 98 -7.27 -21.26 -21.44
N PHE A 99 -8.15 -20.58 -22.17
CA PHE A 99 -7.82 -19.92 -23.44
C PHE A 99 -6.97 -18.66 -23.20
N LEU A 100 -7.34 -17.82 -22.23
CA LEU A 100 -6.62 -16.60 -21.88
C LEU A 100 -5.20 -16.90 -21.36
N LEU A 101 -5.01 -18.05 -20.71
CA LEU A 101 -3.71 -18.54 -20.27
C LEU A 101 -2.91 -19.26 -21.39
N GLY A 102 -3.45 -19.33 -22.61
CA GLY A 102 -2.79 -19.97 -23.77
C GLY A 102 -2.74 -21.49 -23.71
N ARG A 103 -3.56 -22.12 -22.87
CA ARG A 103 -3.55 -23.57 -22.58
C ARG A 103 -4.72 -24.34 -23.17
N GLY A 104 -5.64 -23.68 -23.87
CA GLY A 104 -6.85 -24.31 -24.39
C GLY A 104 -7.40 -23.64 -25.65
N PRO A 105 -8.29 -24.32 -26.37
CA PRO A 105 -8.97 -23.75 -27.52
C PRO A 105 -9.92 -22.62 -27.11
N HIS A 106 -10.25 -21.74 -28.05
CA HIS A 106 -11.19 -20.65 -27.82
C HIS A 106 -12.56 -21.20 -27.33
N PRO A 107 -13.19 -20.64 -26.29
CA PRO A 107 -14.42 -21.20 -25.68
C PRO A 107 -15.61 -21.29 -26.66
N ALA A 108 -15.59 -20.52 -27.74
CA ALA A 108 -16.57 -20.59 -28.83
C ALA A 108 -16.37 -21.77 -29.82
N HIS A 109 -15.35 -22.62 -29.65
CA HIS A 109 -15.06 -23.79 -30.50
C HIS A 109 -15.42 -25.14 -29.81
N GLY A 110 -16.62 -25.24 -29.23
CA GLY A 110 -17.29 -26.53 -28.95
C GLY A 110 -17.90 -27.15 -30.24
N PRO A 111 -18.28 -28.44 -30.25
CA PRO A 111 -18.50 -29.22 -31.48
C PRO A 111 -19.55 -28.58 -32.39
N ALA A 112 -19.19 -28.49 -33.67
CA ALA A 112 -19.88 -27.82 -34.76
C ALA A 112 -21.43 -27.92 -34.67
N GLN A 113 -22.08 -26.80 -34.37
CA GLN A 113 -23.47 -26.62 -34.78
C GLN A 113 -23.51 -26.43 -36.31
N PRO A 114 -24.43 -27.09 -37.04
CA PRO A 114 -24.57 -26.91 -38.48
C PRO A 114 -24.95 -25.45 -38.82
N PRO A 115 -24.62 -24.96 -40.03
CA PRO A 115 -24.69 -23.54 -40.36
C PRO A 115 -26.14 -23.03 -40.27
N ARG A 116 -26.46 -22.36 -39.16
CA ARG A 116 -27.66 -21.52 -39.07
C ARG A 116 -27.42 -20.30 -39.97
N ARG A 117 -28.20 -20.27 -41.06
CA ARG A 117 -28.26 -19.22 -42.08
C ARG A 117 -28.05 -17.83 -41.47
N ALA A 118 -27.01 -17.14 -41.95
CA ALA A 118 -26.72 -15.75 -41.62
C ALA A 118 -27.92 -14.86 -41.98
N ARG A 119 -28.67 -14.42 -40.98
CA ARG A 119 -29.51 -13.23 -41.08
C ARG A 119 -28.70 -12.09 -40.51
N GLY A 120 -28.38 -11.14 -41.39
CA GLY A 120 -27.54 -9.99 -41.09
C GLY A 120 -28.00 -9.24 -39.85
N GLN A 121 -27.09 -9.06 -38.92
CA GLN A 121 -27.14 -7.99 -37.93
C GLN A 121 -25.75 -7.35 -37.89
N GLY A 122 -25.76 -6.02 -37.83
CA GLY A 122 -24.66 -5.13 -38.16
C GLY A 122 -23.36 -5.48 -37.45
N LEU A 123 -22.34 -5.79 -38.24
CA LEU A 123 -20.96 -5.73 -37.80
C LEU A 123 -20.58 -4.25 -37.62
N PRO A 124 -19.95 -3.86 -36.49
CA PRO A 124 -19.37 -2.53 -36.39
C PRO A 124 -18.29 -2.35 -37.47
N PRO A 125 -18.13 -1.15 -38.06
CA PRO A 125 -17.20 -0.94 -39.15
C PRO A 125 -15.76 -1.23 -38.69
N ARG A 126 -15.09 -2.12 -39.41
CA ARG A 126 -13.67 -2.45 -39.23
C ARG A 126 -12.84 -1.19 -39.49
N PRO A 127 -11.89 -0.81 -38.61
CA PRO A 127 -11.01 0.33 -38.88
C PRO A 127 -10.19 0.05 -40.15
N LYS A 128 -10.19 1.01 -41.07
CA LYS A 128 -9.42 0.93 -42.32
C LYS A 128 -7.91 0.89 -41.98
N PRO A 129 -7.10 0.04 -42.64
CA PRO A 129 -5.66 0.13 -42.52
C PRO A 129 -5.20 1.49 -43.02
N ARG A 130 -4.46 2.20 -42.16
CA ARG A 130 -3.86 3.50 -42.43
C ARG A 130 -2.80 3.31 -43.54
N THR A 131 -3.08 3.84 -44.72
CA THR A 131 -2.09 3.94 -45.80
C THR A 131 -0.93 4.80 -45.30
N ALA A 132 0.29 4.26 -45.30
CA ALA A 132 1.50 5.04 -45.04
C ALA A 132 1.71 6.07 -46.17
N PRO A 133 2.24 7.28 -45.88
CA PRO A 133 2.59 8.23 -46.93
C PRO A 133 3.76 7.69 -47.76
N PRO A 134 3.86 8.05 -49.05
CA PRO A 134 4.98 7.62 -49.89
C PRO A 134 6.28 8.25 -49.41
N GLU A 135 7.31 7.42 -49.32
CA GLU A 135 8.70 7.84 -49.12
C GLU A 135 9.13 8.71 -50.30
N HIS A 136 9.42 9.99 -50.03
CA HIS A 136 10.15 10.81 -50.97
C HIS A 136 11.63 10.42 -50.90
N ARG A 137 12.08 9.65 -51.89
CA ARG A 137 13.47 9.58 -52.33
C ARG A 137 13.83 10.89 -53.05
N CYS A 138 14.79 11.61 -52.50
CA CYS A 138 15.96 12.24 -53.15
C CYS A 138 16.58 13.24 -52.15
#